data_AF-A0A6C0HDQ1-F1
#
_entry.id   AF-A0A6C0HDQ1-F1
#
_cell.length_a   1.000
_cell.length_b   1.000
_cell.length_c   1.000
_cell.angle_alpha   90.00
_cell.angle_beta   90.00
_cell.angle_gamma   90.00
#
_symmetry.space_group_name_H-M   'P 1'
#
loop_
_entity.id
_entity.type
_entity.pdbx_description
1 polymer ?
#
loop_
_entity_poly.entity_id
_entity_poly.type
_entity_poly.pdbx_seq_one_letter_code
_entity_poly.pdbx_strand_id
1 'polypeptide(L)' 'MDNIQDSHVKNVIQKYSERSQVGLLKYGTTLERTDLTNLQWLQHLQEELMDATLYIERIMSDIKKVKATYDA' A
#
# COMPACT_ATOMS: atom_id res chain seq x y z
N MET A 1 -10.60 -19.97 3.72
CA MET A 1 -9.68 -19.21 4.60
C MET A 1 -9.41 -19.92 5.92
N ASP A 2 -10.04 -21.06 6.19
CA ASP A 2 -10.11 -21.67 7.53
C ASP A 2 -8.82 -22.32 8.05
N ASN A 3 -7.76 -22.37 7.24
CA ASN A 3 -6.48 -23.00 7.64
C ASN A 3 -5.33 -22.01 7.86
N ILE A 4 -5.56 -20.70 7.74
CA ILE A 4 -4.56 -19.70 8.14
C ILE A 4 -4.74 -19.46 9.64
N GLN A 5 -3.69 -19.65 10.44
CA GLN A 5 -3.75 -19.42 11.89
C GLN A 5 -3.20 -18.04 12.28
N ASP A 6 -2.26 -17.50 11.50
CA ASP A 6 -1.64 -16.20 11.75
C ASP A 6 -2.63 -15.06 11.50
N SER A 7 -2.95 -14.32 12.56
CA SER A 7 -3.87 -13.18 12.52
C SER A 7 -3.34 -12.00 11.69
N HIS A 8 -2.03 -11.78 11.65
CA HIS A 8 -1.44 -10.72 10.82
C HIS A 8 -1.60 -11.06 9.34
N VAL A 9 -1.36 -12.31 8.96
CA VAL A 9 -1.57 -12.79 7.58
C VAL A 9 -3.04 -12.63 7.17
N LYS A 10 -3.99 -13.04 8.03
CA LYS A 10 -5.43 -12.84 7.76
C LYS A 10 -5.76 -11.38 7.51
N ASN A 11 -5.25 -10.48 8.35
CA ASN A 11 -5.52 -9.05 8.23
C ASN A 11 -4.95 -8.47 6.92
N VAL A 12 -3.77 -8.91 6.50
CA VAL A 12 -3.18 -8.46 5.21
C VAL A 12 -3.99 -8.99 4.03
N ILE A 13 -4.45 -10.24 4.05
CA ILE A 13 -5.33 -10.79 3.01
C ILE A 13 -6.63 -10.00 2.91
N GLN A 14 -7.24 -9.67 4.06
CA GLN A 14 -8.46 -8.87 4.10
C GLN A 14 -8.23 -7.48 3.48
N LYS A 15 -7.12 -6.82 3.80
CA LYS A 15 -6.75 -5.53 3.19
C LYS A 15 -6.58 -5.62 1.68
N TYR A 16 -6.00 -6.71 1.16
CA TYR A 16 -5.91 -6.92 -0.29
C TYR A 16 -7.31 -7.05 -0.92
N SER A 17 -8.21 -7.80 -0.29
CA SER A 17 -9.59 -7.96 -0.76
C SER A 17 -10.33 -6.63 -0.82
N GLU A 18 -10.26 -5.83 0.25
CA GLU A 18 -10.90 -4.51 0.33
C GLU A 18 -10.34 -3.55 -0.72
N ARG A 19 -9.01 -3.50 -0.87
CA ARG A 19 -8.36 -2.68 -1.90
C ARG A 19 -8.77 -3.09 -3.31
N SER A 20 -8.89 -4.39 -3.57
CA SER A 20 -9.35 -4.91 -4.86
C SER A 20 -10.78 -4.45 -5.16
N GLN A 21 -11.68 -4.51 -4.16
CA GLN A 21 -13.06 -4.04 -4.31
C GLN A 21 -13.15 -2.54 -4.57
N VAL A 22 -12.36 -1.72 -3.88
CA VAL A 22 -12.28 -0.27 -4.13
C VAL A 22 -11.77 0.01 -5.55
N GLY A 23 -10.72 -0.70 -5.98
CA GLY A 23 -10.20 -0.61 -7.34
C GLY A 23 -11.26 -0.97 -8.40
N LEU A 24 -12.00 -2.06 -8.17
CA LEU A 24 -13.09 -2.48 -9.05
C LEU A 24 -14.20 -1.43 -9.14
N LEU A 25 -14.59 -0.82 -8.01
CA LEU A 25 -15.57 0.27 -7.99
C LEU A 25 -15.07 1.54 -8.70
N LYS A 26 -13.78 1.86 -8.55
CA LYS A 26 -13.17 3.07 -9.12
C LYS A 26 -12.94 2.97 -10.63
N TYR A 27 -12.48 1.80 -11.10
CA TYR A 27 -12.06 1.61 -12.49
C TYR A 27 -13.03 0.76 -13.32
N GLY A 28 -14.03 0.14 -12.69
CA GLY A 28 -14.98 -0.76 -13.36
C GLY A 28 -14.37 -2.08 -13.84
N THR A 29 -13.11 -2.35 -13.49
CA THR A 29 -12.35 -3.52 -13.95
C THR A 29 -11.31 -3.95 -12.91
N THR A 30 -10.81 -5.17 -13.05
CA THR A 30 -9.71 -5.72 -12.22
C THR A 30 -8.35 -5.40 -12.86
N LEU A 31 -7.27 -5.99 -12.32
CA LEU A 31 -5.96 -5.95 -12.96
C LEU A 31 -5.91 -6.75 -14.28
N GLU A 32 -6.96 -7.51 -14.62
CA GLU A 32 -7.08 -8.22 -15.92
C GLU A 32 -7.46 -7.28 -17.08
N ARG A 33 -7.57 -5.98 -16.82
CA ARG A 33 -7.79 -4.95 -17.83
C ARG A 33 -6.70 -4.95 -18.90
N THR A 34 -7.09 -4.72 -20.15
CA THR A 34 -6.20 -4.77 -21.33
C THR A 34 -5.98 -3.40 -21.98
N ASP A 35 -6.47 -2.33 -21.36
CA ASP A 35 -6.44 -0.96 -21.89
C ASP A 35 -5.20 -0.16 -21.46
N LEU A 36 -4.35 -0.71 -20.60
CA LEU A 36 -3.08 -0.12 -20.19
C LEU A 36 -1.89 -0.82 -20.84
N THR A 37 -0.92 -0.03 -21.29
CA THR A 37 0.38 -0.52 -21.75
C THR A 37 1.27 -0.92 -20.58
N ASN A 38 2.27 -1.78 -20.82
CA ASN A 38 3.27 -2.13 -19.80
C ASN A 38 3.99 -0.91 -19.22
N LEU A 39 4.24 0.13 -20.03
CA LEU A 39 4.86 1.36 -19.55
C LEU A 39 3.95 2.12 -18.57
N GLN A 40 2.65 2.21 -18.86
CA GLN A 40 1.69 2.85 -17.94
C GLN A 40 1.58 2.07 -16.63
N TRP A 41 1.60 0.73 -16.68
CA TRP A 41 1.66 -0.09 -15.46
C TRP A 41 2.89 0.22 -14.61
N LEU A 42 4.06 0.33 -15.24
CA LEU A 42 5.30 0.67 -14.54
C LEU A 42 5.28 2.10 -13.99
N GLN A 43 4.68 3.05 -14.71
CA GLN A 43 4.51 4.43 -14.23
C GLN A 43 3.61 4.47 -13.00
N HIS A 44 2.45 3.80 -13.02
CA HIS A 44 1.57 3.72 -11.84
C HIS A 44 2.27 3.05 -10.66
N LEU A 45 3.03 1.98 -10.90
CA LEU A 45 3.83 1.36 -9.84
C LEU A 45 4.87 2.33 -9.28
N GLN A 46 5.57 3.09 -10.15
CA GLN A 46 6.56 4.07 -9.73
C GLN A 46 5.93 5.16 -8.85
N GLU A 47 4.77 5.68 -9.23
CA GLU A 47 4.01 6.67 -8.46
C GLU A 47 3.64 6.13 -7.07
N GLU A 48 3.08 4.92 -6.99
CA GLU A 48 2.72 4.28 -5.71
C GLU A 48 3.94 4.02 -4.81
N LEU A 49 5.11 3.68 -5.41
CA LEU A 49 6.36 3.53 -4.66
C LEU A 49 6.90 4.88 -4.17
N MET A 50 6.73 5.97 -4.91
CA MET A 50 7.07 7.31 -4.43
C MET A 50 6.25 7.66 -3.20
N ASP A 51 4.93 7.42 -3.21
CA ASP A 51 4.06 7.61 -2.04
C ASP A 51 4.53 6.79 -0.84
N ALA A 52 4.93 5.53 -1.07
CA ALA A 52 5.50 4.68 -0.01
C ALA A 52 6.76 5.30 0.62
N THR A 53 7.67 5.88 -0.18
CA THR A 53 8.87 6.56 0.35
C THR A 53 8.53 7.82 1.14
N LEU A 54 7.49 8.55 0.76
CA LEU A 54 7.02 9.73 1.51
C LEU A 54 6.47 9.33 2.88
N TYR A 55 5.72 8.23 2.99
CA TYR A 55 5.26 7.71 4.28
C TYR A 55 6.42 7.32 5.19
N ILE A 56 7.46 6.68 4.64
CA ILE A 56 8.67 6.32 5.38
C ILE A 56 9.33 7.58 5.96
N GLU A 57 9.60 8.60 5.13
CA GLU A 57 10.25 9.83 5.57
C GLU A 57 9.44 10.58 6.63
N ARG A 58 8.11 10.62 6.46
CA ARG A 58 7.19 11.25 7.42
C ARG A 58 7.24 10.58 8.79
N ILE A 59 7.30 9.24 8.85
CA ILE A 59 7.39 8.47 10.10
C ILE A 59 8.79 8.60 10.72
N MET A 60 9.85 8.53 9.91
CA MET A 60 11.23 8.75 10.37
C MET A 60 11.38 10.13 11.02
N SER A 61 10.73 11.15 10.45
CA SER A 61 10.70 12.50 11.01
C SER A 61 10.04 12.55 12.39
N ASP A 62 8.95 11.81 12.62
CA ASP A 62 8.32 11.74 13.95
C ASP A 62 9.23 11.07 14.97
N ILE A 63 9.87 9.96 14.60
CA ILE A 63 10.80 9.24 15.48
C ILE A 63 11.97 10.15 15.90
N LYS A 64 12.53 10.92 14.96
CA LYS A 64 13.61 11.88 15.25
C LYS A 64 13.17 12.98 16.22
N LYS A 65 11.96 13.55 16.04
CA LYS A 65 11.41 14.58 16.95
C LYS A 65 11.21 14.03 18.37
N VAL A 66 10.68 12.82 18.47
CA VAL A 66 10.49 12.14 19.75
C VAL A 66 11.84 11.94 20.46
N LYS A 67 12.86 11.47 19.74
CA LYS A 67 14.21 11.30 20.31
C LYS A 67 14.80 12.63 20.82
N ALA A 68 14.69 13.70 20.04
CA ALA A 68 15.16 15.03 20.46
C ALA A 68 14.45 15.58 21.71
N THR A 69 13.24 15.09 22.01
CA THR A 69 12.48 15.46 23.22
C THR A 69 12.93 14.67 24.45
N TYR A 70 13.42 13.44 24.28
CA TYR A 70 13.93 12.62 25.38
C TYR A 70 15.42 12.85 25.68
N ASP A 71 16.18 13.33 24.70
CA ASP A 71 17.62 13.63 24.83
C ASP A 71 17.91 15.07 25.32
N ALA A 72 16.86 15.90 25.52
CA ALA A 72 16.94 17.29 26.00
C ALA A 72 16.49 17.40 27.48
#